data_AF-A0A0L6VIQ4-F1
#
_entry.id   AF-A0A0L6VIQ4-F1
#
_cell.length_a   1.000
_cell.length_b   1.000
_cell.length_c   1.000
_cell.angle_alpha   90.00
_cell.angle_beta   90.00
_cell.angle_gamma   90.00
#
_symmetry.space_group_name_H-M   'P 1'
#
loop_
_entity.id
_entity.type
_entity.pdbx_description
1 polymer ?
#
loop_
_entity_poly.entity_id
_entity_poly.type
_entity_poly.pdbx_seq_one_letter_code
_entity_poly.pdbx_strand_id
1 'polypeptide(L)'
;MHHYLPFITHSTLLNNTIYDQLTQSILPQKLQFPLYHFHREEIIPGLTDPALTVIVPLLAYWLVSIFFTALDYLELPWIEKYRLHEPAEVSARNKVSPAQVIKAVIIQQLIQTALGIFYLDSSPSDVLSRDYLAEMKTYAPFVSSLVQILLPPQHARWLLINHGQSLTQWAYWWGLPILQFLWASFVLDTWQYFWHRAFHINQFLYKHIHSVHHRLYCPYSFGALYNHPLEGFILDTLGAVIAHLVSGMSVRQATVLFGISTAKTVDDHCGLALPFDPFQHLFGNNAAYHDIHHQQFGIKKNFSQPYFVHWDVLMGTRMTSEEAQLRRDKISADRLPSLPSPTSSSSASSVPASLSVLDSSEDSDADSKASPKLKTS
;
A
#
# COMPACT_ATOMS: atom_id res chain seq x y z
N MET A 1 17.91 -60.02 -1.54
CA MET A 1 16.77 -59.23 -2.05
C MET A 1 15.70 -59.20 -0.97
N HIS A 2 15.66 -58.13 -0.15
CA HIS A 2 14.60 -57.93 0.84
C HIS A 2 13.38 -57.32 0.15
N HIS A 3 12.31 -58.10 0.03
CA HIS A 3 10.98 -57.59 -0.32
C HIS A 3 10.38 -56.89 0.91
N TYR A 4 10.39 -55.56 0.91
CA TYR A 4 9.53 -54.78 1.79
C TYR A 4 8.14 -54.69 1.15
N LEU A 5 7.17 -55.44 1.70
CA LEU A 5 5.74 -55.21 1.44
C LEU A 5 5.27 -54.08 2.39
N PRO A 6 4.65 -53.01 1.88
CA PRO A 6 4.10 -51.99 2.76
C PRO A 6 2.81 -52.51 3.40
N PHE A 7 2.81 -52.61 4.74
CA PHE A 7 1.59 -52.82 5.53
C PHE A 7 0.74 -51.54 5.46
N ILE A 8 -0.10 -51.44 4.42
CA ILE A 8 -1.17 -50.45 4.39
C ILE A 8 -2.31 -51.00 5.24
N THR A 9 -2.58 -50.39 6.39
CA THR A 9 -3.67 -50.83 7.28
C THR A 9 -5.04 -50.57 6.64
N HIS A 10 -6.02 -51.43 6.89
CA HIS A 10 -7.41 -51.29 6.41
C HIS A 10 -8.03 -49.92 6.75
N SER A 11 -7.65 -49.33 7.90
CA SER A 11 -8.08 -47.99 8.31
C SER A 11 -7.55 -46.89 7.39
N THR A 12 -6.31 -47.01 6.90
CA THR A 12 -5.70 -46.06 5.97
C THR A 12 -6.37 -46.16 4.59
N LEU A 13 -6.66 -47.38 4.13
CA LEU A 13 -7.39 -47.60 2.87
C LEU A 13 -8.84 -47.06 2.92
N LEU A 14 -9.55 -47.28 4.04
CA LEU A 14 -10.90 -46.75 4.24
C LEU A 14 -10.93 -45.23 4.32
N ASN A 15 -9.98 -44.62 5.03
CA ASN A 15 -9.86 -43.16 5.12
C ASN A 15 -9.56 -42.53 3.75
N ASN A 16 -8.69 -43.13 2.95
CA ASN A 16 -8.41 -42.67 1.59
C ASN A 16 -9.64 -42.80 0.69
N THR A 17 -10.38 -43.91 0.79
CA THR A 17 -11.61 -44.13 -0.01
C THR A 17 -12.71 -43.12 0.32
N ILE A 18 -12.91 -42.80 1.61
CA ILE A 18 -13.89 -41.82 2.05
C ILE A 18 -13.47 -40.41 1.63
N TYR A 19 -12.18 -40.08 1.73
CA TYR A 19 -11.63 -38.81 1.28
C TYR A 19 -11.81 -38.61 -0.23
N ASP A 20 -11.55 -39.65 -1.03
CA ASP A 20 -11.72 -39.63 -2.47
C ASP A 20 -13.20 -39.49 -2.87
N GLN A 21 -14.10 -40.22 -2.21
CA GLN A 21 -15.54 -40.10 -2.43
C GLN A 21 -16.08 -38.71 -2.05
N LEU A 22 -15.61 -38.16 -0.92
CA LEU A 22 -16.01 -36.82 -0.49
C LEU A 22 -15.49 -35.75 -1.46
N THR A 23 -14.24 -35.88 -1.92
CA THR A 23 -13.65 -34.97 -2.89
C THR A 23 -14.35 -35.05 -4.26
N GLN A 24 -14.80 -36.23 -4.68
CA GLN A 24 -15.63 -36.37 -5.87
C GLN A 24 -17.01 -35.71 -5.72
N SER A 25 -17.60 -35.75 -4.52
CA SER A 25 -18.94 -35.18 -4.27
C SER A 25 -18.98 -33.65 -4.37
N ILE A 26 -17.84 -32.98 -4.16
CA ILE A 26 -17.73 -31.51 -4.23
C ILE A 26 -17.35 -30.99 -5.62
N LEU A 27 -17.16 -31.88 -6.60
CA LEU A 27 -16.88 -31.50 -7.98
C LEU A 27 -18.13 -30.90 -8.63
N PRO A 28 -18.08 -29.65 -9.11
CA PRO A 28 -19.22 -29.05 -9.80
C PRO A 28 -19.58 -29.85 -11.05
N GLN A 29 -20.86 -30.20 -11.18
CA GLN A 29 -21.37 -30.90 -12.38
C GLN A 29 -21.83 -29.94 -13.47
N LYS A 30 -22.13 -28.69 -13.09
CA LYS A 30 -22.56 -27.61 -14.00
C LYS A 30 -21.83 -26.33 -13.63
N LEU A 31 -21.42 -25.58 -14.65
CA LEU A 31 -20.82 -24.27 -14.46
C LEU A 31 -21.90 -23.23 -14.15
N GLN A 32 -21.66 -22.47 -13.09
CA GLN A 32 -22.34 -21.21 -12.83
C GLN A 32 -21.32 -20.10 -12.94
N PHE A 33 -21.51 -19.21 -13.92
CA PHE A 33 -20.63 -18.07 -14.10
C PHE A 33 -21.04 -16.94 -13.15
N PRO A 34 -20.08 -16.29 -12.47
CA PRO A 34 -20.36 -15.11 -11.67
C PRO A 34 -20.70 -13.92 -12.58
N LEU A 35 -21.38 -12.91 -12.01
CA LEU A 35 -21.87 -11.76 -12.78
C LEU A 35 -20.78 -10.96 -13.51
N TYR A 36 -19.54 -10.98 -13.01
CA TYR A 36 -18.41 -10.28 -13.65
C TYR A 36 -17.73 -11.11 -14.74
N HIS A 37 -18.08 -12.39 -14.91
CA HIS A 37 -17.45 -13.24 -15.91
C HIS A 37 -18.10 -13.03 -17.28
N PHE A 38 -17.30 -12.60 -18.25
CA PHE A 38 -17.73 -12.41 -19.63
C PHE A 38 -17.24 -13.59 -20.50
N HIS A 39 -18.10 -14.55 -20.82
CA HIS A 39 -17.69 -15.68 -21.67
C HIS A 39 -17.75 -15.33 -23.17
N ARG A 40 -16.84 -14.46 -23.61
CA ARG A 40 -16.67 -13.98 -24.99
C ARG A 40 -15.22 -13.58 -25.24
N GLU A 41 -14.78 -13.48 -26.49
CA GLU A 41 -13.41 -13.07 -26.85
C GLU A 41 -13.07 -11.67 -26.35
N GLU A 42 -13.97 -10.71 -26.52
CA GLU A 42 -13.74 -9.29 -26.19
C GLU A 42 -14.73 -8.81 -25.12
N ILE A 43 -14.25 -8.15 -24.07
CA ILE A 43 -15.15 -7.50 -23.09
C ILE A 43 -15.93 -6.36 -23.75
N ILE A 44 -15.28 -5.56 -24.62
CA ILE A 44 -15.92 -4.47 -25.35
C ILE A 44 -15.81 -4.79 -26.83
N PRO A 45 -16.93 -4.92 -27.57
CA PRO A 45 -16.88 -5.24 -29.00
C PRO A 45 -15.99 -4.26 -29.78
N GLY A 46 -15.03 -4.80 -30.54
CA GLY A 46 -14.05 -4.03 -31.30
C GLY A 46 -12.81 -3.60 -30.53
N LEU A 47 -12.66 -4.05 -29.27
CA LEU A 47 -11.49 -3.79 -28.45
C LEU A 47 -10.99 -5.08 -27.80
N THR A 48 -9.79 -5.50 -28.18
CA THR A 48 -9.16 -6.70 -27.62
C THR A 48 -8.87 -6.54 -26.13
N ASP A 49 -8.87 -7.62 -25.37
CA ASP A 49 -8.56 -7.58 -23.93
C ASP A 49 -7.15 -7.01 -23.63
N PRO A 50 -6.09 -7.33 -24.42
CA PRO A 50 -4.80 -6.63 -24.34
C PRO A 50 -4.91 -5.11 -24.53
N ALA A 51 -5.66 -4.66 -25.54
CA ALA A 51 -5.85 -3.23 -25.79
C ALA A 51 -6.61 -2.55 -24.63
N LEU A 52 -7.64 -3.21 -24.10
CA LEU A 52 -8.37 -2.73 -22.93
C LEU A 52 -7.43 -2.61 -21.71
N THR A 53 -6.53 -3.58 -21.52
CA THR A 53 -5.59 -3.61 -20.40
C THR A 53 -4.59 -2.47 -20.41
N VAL A 54 -4.21 -1.94 -21.58
CA VAL A 54 -3.37 -0.73 -21.67
C VAL A 54 -4.18 0.57 -21.57
N ILE A 55 -5.45 0.58 -21.98
CA ILE A 55 -6.32 1.77 -21.93
C ILE A 55 -6.81 2.06 -20.51
N VAL A 56 -7.23 1.03 -19.78
CA VAL A 56 -7.82 1.18 -18.44
C VAL A 56 -6.93 1.95 -17.44
N PRO A 57 -5.63 1.67 -17.29
CA PRO A 57 -4.78 2.47 -16.39
C PRO A 57 -4.68 3.94 -16.83
N LEU A 58 -4.70 4.26 -18.13
CA LEU A 58 -4.72 5.65 -18.61
C LEU A 58 -6.02 6.36 -18.20
N LEU A 59 -7.16 5.69 -18.38
CA LEU A 59 -8.45 6.22 -17.96
C LEU A 59 -8.51 6.41 -16.44
N ALA A 60 -8.09 5.40 -15.68
CA ALA A 60 -8.03 5.46 -14.22
C ALA A 60 -7.16 6.64 -13.75
N TYR A 61 -5.98 6.81 -14.36
CA TYR A 61 -5.07 7.91 -14.05
C TYR A 61 -5.75 9.27 -14.20
N TRP A 62 -6.29 9.55 -15.39
CA TRP A 62 -6.84 10.87 -15.69
C TRP A 62 -8.17 11.13 -15.01
N LEU A 63 -9.04 10.12 -14.85
CA LEU A 63 -10.31 10.28 -14.14
C LEU A 63 -10.09 10.62 -12.67
N VAL A 64 -9.20 9.89 -11.99
CA VAL A 64 -8.88 10.15 -10.57
C VAL A 64 -8.12 11.47 -10.42
N SER A 65 -7.20 11.76 -11.35
CA SER A 65 -6.47 13.05 -11.36
C SER A 65 -7.42 14.23 -11.51
N ILE A 66 -8.34 14.17 -12.48
CA ILE A 66 -9.32 15.23 -12.73
C ILE A 66 -10.26 15.37 -11.54
N PHE A 67 -10.70 14.26 -10.92
CA PHE A 67 -11.53 14.31 -9.72
C PHE A 67 -10.86 15.10 -8.60
N PHE A 68 -9.65 14.74 -8.19
CA PHE A 68 -8.93 15.45 -7.12
C PHE A 68 -8.53 16.86 -7.51
N THR A 69 -8.14 17.09 -8.76
CA THR A 69 -7.86 18.43 -9.28
C THR A 69 -9.12 19.30 -9.22
N ALA A 70 -10.29 18.76 -9.55
CA ALA A 70 -11.55 19.50 -9.42
C ALA A 70 -11.86 19.84 -7.97
N LEU A 71 -11.60 18.92 -7.02
CA LEU A 71 -11.73 19.24 -5.59
C LEU A 71 -10.79 20.39 -5.18
N ASP A 72 -9.56 20.41 -5.70
CA ASP A 72 -8.61 21.50 -5.46
C ASP A 72 -9.08 22.84 -6.00
N TYR A 73 -9.67 22.88 -7.20
CA TYR A 73 -10.18 24.11 -7.80
C TYR A 73 -11.48 24.61 -7.18
N LEU A 74 -12.30 23.71 -6.61
CA LEU A 74 -13.60 24.07 -6.04
C LEU A 74 -13.48 24.68 -4.63
N GLU A 75 -12.35 24.47 -3.94
CA GLU A 75 -12.05 25.02 -2.60
C GLU A 75 -13.24 24.86 -1.61
N LEU A 76 -13.89 23.69 -1.62
CA LEU A 76 -15.08 23.46 -0.81
C LEU A 76 -14.72 23.54 0.69
N PRO A 77 -15.34 24.41 1.51
CA PRO A 77 -14.90 24.65 2.89
C PRO A 77 -14.84 23.41 3.80
N TRP A 78 -15.69 22.41 3.52
CA TRP A 78 -15.72 21.17 4.28
C TRP A 78 -14.64 20.15 3.86
N ILE A 79 -14.01 20.35 2.69
CA ILE A 79 -12.86 19.58 2.19
C ILE A 79 -11.54 20.20 2.64
N GLU A 80 -11.43 21.53 2.64
CA GLU A 80 -10.16 22.25 2.89
C GLU A 80 -9.47 21.85 4.20
N LYS A 81 -10.24 21.50 5.24
CA LYS A 81 -9.68 20.99 6.50
C LYS A 81 -8.92 19.65 6.40
N TYR A 82 -9.05 18.93 5.28
CA TYR A 82 -8.35 17.68 4.98
C TYR A 82 -7.16 17.87 4.04
N ARG A 83 -6.88 19.11 3.64
CA ARG A 83 -5.75 19.47 2.78
C ARG A 83 -4.44 19.33 3.54
N LEU A 84 -3.45 18.70 2.90
CA LEU A 84 -2.12 18.50 3.48
C LEU A 84 -1.24 19.75 3.34
N HIS A 85 -1.41 20.51 2.26
CA HIS A 85 -0.64 21.70 1.94
C HIS A 85 -1.52 22.80 1.33
N GLU A 86 -1.39 24.02 1.82
CA GLU A 86 -2.09 25.19 1.28
C GLU A 86 -1.71 25.45 -0.19
N PRO A 87 -2.63 25.92 -1.06
CA PRO A 87 -2.34 26.16 -2.48
C PRO A 87 -1.16 27.11 -2.73
N ALA A 88 -0.99 28.11 -1.86
CA ALA A 88 0.15 29.02 -1.88
C ALA A 88 1.47 28.32 -1.59
N GLU A 89 1.48 27.34 -0.68
CA GLU A 89 2.66 26.52 -0.39
C GLU A 89 2.99 25.62 -1.59
N VAL A 90 2.00 24.95 -2.17
CA VAL A 90 2.17 24.09 -3.36
C VAL A 90 2.86 24.87 -4.48
N SER A 91 2.39 26.09 -4.76
CA SER A 91 2.93 26.97 -5.80
C SER A 91 4.35 27.47 -5.48
N ALA A 92 4.66 27.72 -4.21
CA ALA A 92 5.95 28.26 -3.79
C ALA A 92 7.04 27.18 -3.64
N ARG A 93 6.67 25.95 -3.27
CA ARG A 93 7.60 24.86 -2.94
C ARG A 93 7.90 23.95 -4.12
N ASN A 94 6.94 23.74 -5.00
CA ASN A 94 7.13 22.91 -6.18
C ASN A 94 8.06 23.60 -7.18
N LYS A 95 9.05 22.85 -7.69
CA LYS A 95 10.11 23.41 -8.53
C LYS A 95 9.83 23.30 -10.03
N VAL A 96 8.62 22.84 -10.39
CA VAL A 96 8.23 22.53 -11.77
C VAL A 96 6.79 22.98 -12.00
N SER A 97 6.53 23.50 -13.19
CA SER A 97 5.18 23.96 -13.57
C SER A 97 4.26 22.77 -13.88
N PRO A 98 2.93 22.94 -13.70
CA PRO A 98 1.94 21.93 -14.09
C PRO A 98 2.07 21.47 -15.55
N ALA A 99 2.38 22.39 -16.48
CA ALA A 99 2.56 22.06 -17.89
C ALA A 99 3.77 21.14 -18.14
N GLN A 100 4.87 21.33 -17.41
CA GLN A 100 6.03 20.42 -17.48
C GLN A 100 5.70 19.05 -16.92
N VAL A 101 4.90 18.99 -15.85
CA VAL A 101 4.43 17.75 -15.25
C VAL A 101 3.56 16.97 -16.22
N ILE A 102 2.51 17.59 -16.77
CA ILE A 102 1.61 16.97 -17.75
C ILE A 102 2.41 16.44 -18.95
N LYS A 103 3.36 17.22 -19.48
CA LYS A 103 4.22 16.78 -20.58
C LYS A 103 5.02 15.53 -20.23
N ALA A 104 5.63 15.49 -19.05
CA ALA A 104 6.41 14.33 -18.60
C ALA A 104 5.52 13.10 -18.40
N VAL A 105 4.35 13.26 -17.78
CA VAL A 105 3.36 12.20 -17.60
C VAL A 105 2.89 11.63 -18.94
N ILE A 106 2.59 12.47 -19.93
CA ILE A 106 2.20 12.01 -21.27
C ILE A 106 3.34 11.19 -21.91
N ILE A 107 4.59 11.65 -21.81
CA ILE A 107 5.74 10.90 -22.33
C ILE A 107 5.84 9.54 -21.63
N GLN A 108 5.70 9.51 -20.30
CA GLN A 108 5.75 8.28 -19.51
C GLN A 108 4.63 7.31 -19.91
N GLN A 109 3.40 7.80 -20.07
CA GLN A 109 2.25 7.03 -20.50
C GLN A 109 2.41 6.48 -21.93
N LEU A 110 3.02 7.24 -22.85
CA LEU A 110 3.32 6.75 -24.20
C LEU A 110 4.31 5.58 -24.16
N ILE A 111 5.37 5.68 -23.35
CA ILE A 111 6.35 4.61 -23.16
C ILE A 111 5.69 3.38 -22.52
N GLN A 112 4.94 3.58 -21.43
CA GLN A 112 4.21 2.51 -20.73
C GLN A 112 3.20 1.82 -21.65
N THR A 113 2.48 2.57 -22.48
CA THR A 113 1.52 2.03 -23.45
C THR A 113 2.23 1.18 -24.50
N ALA A 114 3.33 1.68 -25.07
CA ALA A 114 4.10 0.92 -26.07
C ALA A 114 4.66 -0.40 -25.50
N LEU A 115 5.22 -0.35 -24.29
CA LEU A 115 5.72 -1.54 -23.59
C LEU A 115 4.59 -2.49 -23.20
N GLY A 116 3.45 -1.95 -22.77
CA GLY A 116 2.25 -2.72 -22.43
C GLY A 116 1.71 -3.48 -23.64
N ILE A 117 1.61 -2.82 -24.80
CA ILE A 117 1.21 -3.47 -26.06
C ILE A 117 2.19 -4.59 -26.40
N PHE A 118 3.50 -4.30 -26.39
CA PHE A 118 4.54 -5.31 -26.68
C PHE A 118 4.43 -6.54 -25.77
N TYR A 119 4.21 -6.33 -24.48
CA TYR A 119 4.08 -7.41 -23.51
C TYR A 119 2.78 -8.20 -23.70
N LEU A 120 1.64 -7.52 -23.84
CA LEU A 120 0.32 -8.14 -23.83
C LEU A 120 -0.10 -8.73 -25.18
N ASP A 121 0.49 -8.30 -26.29
CA ASP A 121 0.25 -8.90 -27.62
C ASP A 121 0.66 -10.39 -27.65
N SER A 122 1.62 -10.76 -26.80
CA SER A 122 2.03 -12.16 -26.60
C SER A 122 1.14 -12.95 -25.63
N SER A 123 0.13 -12.32 -25.03
CA SER A 123 -0.74 -12.89 -23.98
C SER A 123 -2.22 -12.78 -24.37
N PRO A 124 -2.73 -13.60 -25.30
CA PRO A 124 -4.13 -13.56 -25.67
C PRO A 124 -5.05 -14.01 -24.52
N SER A 125 -6.30 -13.52 -24.55
CA SER A 125 -7.36 -13.98 -23.64
C SER A 125 -7.80 -15.39 -24.04
N ASP A 126 -7.54 -16.37 -23.19
CA ASP A 126 -7.83 -17.79 -23.45
C ASP A 126 -9.24 -18.21 -22.98
N VAL A 127 -10.08 -17.24 -22.61
CA VAL A 127 -11.38 -17.42 -21.92
C VAL A 127 -12.29 -18.43 -22.62
N LEU A 128 -12.36 -18.45 -23.95
CA LEU A 128 -13.21 -19.39 -24.68
C LEU A 128 -12.65 -20.82 -24.76
N SER A 129 -11.33 -20.97 -24.63
CA SER A 129 -10.64 -22.26 -24.72
C SER A 129 -10.48 -22.96 -23.36
N ARG A 130 -10.81 -22.28 -22.25
CA ARG A 130 -10.61 -22.82 -20.89
C ARG A 130 -11.68 -23.85 -20.52
N ASP A 131 -11.22 -25.00 -20.03
CA ASP A 131 -12.08 -26.00 -19.39
C ASP A 131 -12.17 -25.69 -17.88
N TYR A 132 -13.09 -24.79 -17.54
CA TYR A 132 -13.36 -24.40 -16.15
C TYR A 132 -13.71 -25.58 -15.24
N LEU A 133 -14.36 -26.62 -15.76
CA LEU A 133 -14.70 -27.80 -14.96
C LEU A 133 -13.46 -28.64 -14.67
N ALA A 134 -12.58 -28.82 -15.66
CA ALA A 134 -11.29 -29.49 -15.45
C ALA A 134 -10.42 -28.72 -14.45
N GLU A 135 -10.38 -27.39 -14.54
CA GLU A 135 -9.68 -26.57 -13.57
C GLU A 135 -10.29 -26.70 -12.17
N MET A 136 -11.61 -26.57 -12.01
CA MET A 136 -12.25 -26.75 -10.70
C MET A 136 -11.98 -28.14 -10.08
N LYS A 137 -11.81 -29.18 -10.90
CA LYS A 137 -11.40 -30.52 -10.42
C LYS A 137 -10.01 -30.52 -9.81
N THR A 138 -9.07 -29.73 -10.32
CA THR A 138 -7.73 -29.63 -9.73
C THR A 138 -7.75 -28.82 -8.43
N TYR A 139 -8.67 -27.86 -8.27
CA TYR A 139 -8.80 -27.05 -7.06
C TYR A 139 -9.63 -27.68 -5.94
N ALA A 140 -10.58 -28.57 -6.26
CA ALA A 140 -11.47 -29.18 -5.28
C ALA A 140 -10.75 -29.87 -4.09
N PRO A 141 -9.65 -30.63 -4.26
CA PRO A 141 -8.93 -31.23 -3.14
C PRO A 141 -8.39 -30.19 -2.14
N PHE A 142 -7.95 -29.02 -2.64
CA PHE A 142 -7.49 -27.93 -1.79
C PHE A 142 -8.64 -27.34 -0.97
N VAL A 143 -9.80 -27.11 -1.60
CA VAL A 143 -11.01 -26.63 -0.91
C VAL A 143 -11.45 -27.62 0.18
N SER A 144 -11.49 -28.91 -0.15
CA SER A 144 -11.81 -29.99 0.80
C SER A 144 -10.85 -30.00 1.98
N SER A 145 -9.54 -29.89 1.73
CA SER A 145 -8.50 -29.87 2.76
C SER A 145 -8.65 -28.66 3.68
N LEU A 146 -8.86 -27.47 3.11
CA LEU A 146 -9.03 -26.24 3.88
C LEU A 146 -10.24 -26.32 4.82
N VAL A 147 -11.38 -26.81 4.33
CA VAL A 147 -12.59 -26.97 5.15
C VAL A 147 -12.36 -27.95 6.31
N GLN A 148 -11.65 -29.06 6.06
CA GLN A 148 -11.33 -30.06 7.08
C GLN A 148 -10.31 -29.56 8.11
N ILE A 149 -9.44 -28.63 7.74
CA ILE A 149 -8.52 -27.95 8.68
C ILE A 149 -9.27 -26.94 9.55
N LEU A 150 -10.20 -26.18 8.96
CA LEU A 150 -10.87 -25.06 9.63
C LEU A 150 -12.05 -25.48 10.50
N LEU A 151 -12.67 -26.64 10.24
CA LEU A 151 -13.89 -27.08 10.93
C LEU A 151 -13.72 -28.46 11.59
N PRO A 152 -14.40 -28.71 12.73
CA PRO A 152 -14.45 -30.05 13.30
C PRO A 152 -14.96 -31.09 12.29
N PRO A 153 -14.48 -32.35 12.31
CA PRO A 153 -14.73 -33.34 11.26
C PRO A 153 -16.20 -33.52 10.86
N GLN A 154 -17.12 -33.52 11.83
CA GLN A 154 -18.56 -33.65 11.57
C GLN A 154 -19.14 -32.46 10.79
N HIS A 155 -18.72 -31.24 11.13
CA HIS A 155 -19.17 -30.01 10.49
C HIS A 155 -18.54 -29.86 9.11
N ALA A 156 -17.25 -30.18 8.98
CA ALA A 156 -16.56 -30.23 7.69
C ALA A 156 -17.26 -31.18 6.71
N ARG A 157 -17.57 -32.40 7.16
CA ARG A 157 -18.29 -33.39 6.35
C ARG A 157 -19.68 -32.91 5.97
N TRP A 158 -20.45 -32.35 6.91
CA TRP A 158 -21.77 -31.81 6.60
C TRP A 158 -21.69 -30.68 5.57
N LEU A 159 -20.75 -29.74 5.72
CA LEU A 159 -20.59 -28.62 4.80
C LEU A 159 -20.18 -29.09 3.41
N LEU A 160 -19.21 -30.00 3.30
CA LEU A 160 -18.73 -30.53 2.02
C LEU A 160 -19.82 -31.31 1.29
N ILE A 161 -20.60 -32.14 1.99
CA ILE A 161 -21.70 -32.91 1.36
C ILE A 161 -22.82 -31.98 0.85
N ASN A 162 -23.22 -30.98 1.64
CA ASN A 162 -24.39 -30.15 1.30
C ASN A 162 -24.06 -28.95 0.40
N HIS A 163 -22.84 -28.41 0.52
CA HIS A 163 -22.45 -27.14 -0.12
C HIS A 163 -21.11 -27.21 -0.86
N GLY A 164 -20.45 -28.38 -0.94
CA GLY A 164 -19.12 -28.51 -1.50
C GLY A 164 -19.00 -28.05 -2.96
N GLN A 165 -19.97 -28.34 -3.81
CA GLN A 165 -19.94 -27.88 -5.22
C GLN A 165 -20.01 -26.35 -5.31
N SER A 166 -20.92 -25.72 -4.55
CA SER A 166 -21.02 -24.26 -4.50
C SER A 166 -19.77 -23.63 -3.91
N LEU A 167 -19.17 -24.26 -2.89
CA LEU A 167 -17.94 -23.80 -2.28
C LEU A 167 -16.75 -23.90 -3.23
N THR A 168 -16.61 -25.00 -3.99
CA THR A 168 -15.59 -25.15 -5.03
C THR A 168 -15.73 -24.07 -6.10
N GLN A 169 -16.95 -23.83 -6.59
CA GLN A 169 -17.21 -22.76 -7.56
C GLN A 169 -16.90 -21.38 -6.98
N TRP A 170 -17.33 -21.09 -5.74
CA TRP A 170 -17.04 -19.83 -5.09
C TRP A 170 -15.54 -19.62 -4.88
N ALA A 171 -14.83 -20.65 -4.43
CA ALA A 171 -13.38 -20.61 -4.23
C ALA A 171 -12.64 -20.40 -5.55
N TYR A 172 -13.07 -21.04 -6.63
CA TYR A 172 -12.48 -20.86 -7.95
C TYR A 172 -12.76 -19.48 -8.54
N TRP A 173 -14.02 -19.03 -8.49
CA TRP A 173 -14.41 -17.76 -9.09
C TRP A 173 -13.97 -16.56 -8.25
N TRP A 174 -14.19 -16.58 -6.95
CA TRP A 174 -13.90 -15.42 -6.09
C TRP A 174 -12.61 -15.59 -5.30
N GLY A 175 -12.44 -16.74 -4.66
CA GLY A 175 -11.28 -17.00 -3.78
C GLY A 175 -9.95 -16.89 -4.52
N LEU A 176 -9.80 -17.59 -5.65
CA LEU A 176 -8.57 -17.60 -6.43
C LEU A 176 -8.22 -16.21 -6.98
N PRO A 177 -9.11 -15.46 -7.67
CA PRO A 177 -8.80 -14.10 -8.10
C PRO A 177 -8.47 -13.13 -6.97
N ILE A 178 -9.12 -13.25 -5.80
CA ILE A 178 -8.78 -12.43 -4.62
C ILE A 178 -7.35 -12.77 -4.15
N LEU A 179 -7.01 -14.05 -4.03
CA LEU A 179 -5.67 -14.47 -3.64
C LEU A 179 -4.61 -14.04 -4.66
N GLN A 180 -4.92 -14.14 -5.95
CA GLN A 180 -4.04 -13.67 -7.02
C GLN A 180 -3.83 -12.15 -6.95
N PHE A 181 -4.89 -11.38 -6.70
CA PHE A 181 -4.78 -9.93 -6.52
C PHE A 181 -3.95 -9.56 -5.29
N LEU A 182 -4.19 -10.21 -4.15
CA LEU A 182 -3.41 -9.97 -2.92
C LEU A 182 -1.94 -10.35 -3.12
N TRP A 183 -1.68 -11.46 -3.79
CA TRP A 183 -0.33 -11.90 -4.11
C TRP A 183 0.37 -10.96 -5.11
N ALA A 184 -0.32 -10.53 -6.17
CA ALA A 184 0.19 -9.54 -7.12
C ALA A 184 0.50 -8.21 -6.41
N SER A 185 -0.39 -7.76 -5.50
CA SER A 185 -0.18 -6.55 -4.70
C SER A 185 1.04 -6.67 -3.80
N PHE A 186 1.23 -7.81 -3.14
CA PHE A 186 2.42 -8.08 -2.34
C PHE A 186 3.71 -8.09 -3.16
N VAL A 187 3.70 -8.73 -4.35
CA VAL A 187 4.85 -8.75 -5.26
C VAL A 187 5.18 -7.35 -5.76
N LEU A 188 4.16 -6.57 -6.14
CA LEU A 188 4.32 -5.19 -6.59
C LEU A 188 4.89 -4.29 -5.48
N ASP A 189 4.31 -4.34 -4.28
CA ASP A 189 4.80 -3.61 -3.10
C ASP A 189 6.24 -3.96 -2.78
N THR A 190 6.59 -5.26 -2.84
CA THR A 190 7.96 -5.72 -2.60
C THR A 190 8.92 -5.13 -3.62
N TRP A 191 8.57 -5.25 -4.90
CA TRP A 191 9.38 -4.72 -5.99
C TRP A 191 9.59 -3.21 -5.85
N GLN A 192 8.50 -2.46 -5.70
CA GLN A 192 8.57 -1.01 -5.63
C GLN A 192 9.24 -0.51 -4.37
N TYR A 193 8.98 -1.12 -3.20
CA TYR A 193 9.62 -0.73 -1.96
C TYR A 193 11.15 -0.80 -2.04
N PHE A 194 11.70 -1.93 -2.51
CA PHE A 194 13.15 -2.11 -2.54
C PHE A 194 13.83 -1.20 -3.56
N TRP A 195 13.23 -1.00 -4.74
CA TRP A 195 13.75 -0.06 -5.73
C TRP A 195 13.62 1.39 -5.30
N HIS A 196 12.49 1.78 -4.72
CA HIS A 196 12.26 3.13 -4.22
C HIS A 196 13.25 3.46 -3.09
N ARG A 197 13.44 2.54 -2.15
CA ARG A 197 14.48 2.67 -1.13
C ARG A 197 15.88 2.73 -1.74
N ALA A 198 16.20 1.91 -2.74
CA ALA A 198 17.49 1.97 -3.42
C ALA A 198 17.72 3.33 -4.09
N PHE A 199 16.69 3.89 -4.72
CA PHE A 199 16.71 5.21 -5.32
C PHE A 199 16.97 6.34 -4.32
N HIS A 200 16.56 6.19 -3.06
CA HIS A 200 16.86 7.17 -2.00
C HIS A 200 18.21 6.98 -1.31
N ILE A 201 18.61 5.73 -1.07
CA ILE A 201 19.81 5.43 -0.29
C ILE A 201 21.06 5.57 -1.16
N ASN A 202 20.98 5.22 -2.45
CA ASN A 202 22.07 5.41 -3.38
C ASN A 202 22.10 6.85 -3.88
N GLN A 203 23.18 7.59 -3.59
CA GLN A 203 23.31 9.00 -3.95
C GLN A 203 23.26 9.26 -5.47
N PHE A 204 23.80 8.35 -6.28
CA PHE A 204 23.78 8.49 -7.73
C PHE A 204 22.35 8.33 -8.26
N LEU A 205 21.65 7.28 -7.83
CA LEU A 205 20.27 7.03 -8.25
C LEU A 205 19.35 8.18 -7.78
N TYR A 206 19.52 8.66 -6.55
CA TYR A 206 18.75 9.80 -6.06
C TYR A 206 19.00 11.05 -6.93
N LYS A 207 20.27 11.45 -7.07
CA LYS A 207 20.62 12.72 -7.73
C LYS A 207 20.23 12.74 -9.21
N HIS A 208 20.30 11.62 -9.91
CA HIS A 208 20.11 11.59 -11.36
C HIS A 208 18.74 11.07 -11.81
N ILE A 209 18.05 10.33 -10.96
CA ILE A 209 16.78 9.68 -11.32
C ILE A 209 15.68 10.22 -10.41
N HIS A 210 15.69 9.82 -9.13
CA HIS A 210 14.53 10.00 -8.27
C HIS A 210 14.34 11.43 -7.73
N SER A 211 15.39 12.25 -7.73
CA SER A 211 15.25 13.67 -7.42
C SER A 211 14.39 14.44 -8.43
N VAL A 212 14.11 13.88 -9.62
CA VAL A 212 13.13 14.45 -10.56
C VAL A 212 11.75 14.44 -9.91
N HIS A 213 11.35 13.31 -9.33
CA HIS A 213 10.06 13.15 -8.65
C HIS A 213 9.93 14.11 -7.46
N HIS A 214 10.96 14.17 -6.61
CA HIS A 214 11.04 15.08 -5.45
C HIS A 214 11.19 16.58 -5.80
N ARG A 215 11.07 16.98 -7.08
CA ARG A 215 10.85 18.39 -7.44
C ARG A 215 9.42 18.83 -7.10
N LEU A 216 8.50 17.88 -6.98
CA LEU A 216 7.17 18.06 -6.42
C LEU A 216 7.24 17.87 -4.90
N TYR A 217 7.62 18.92 -4.19
CA TYR A 217 7.71 18.91 -2.73
C TYR A 217 6.35 18.73 -2.05
N CYS A 218 5.30 19.34 -2.61
CA CYS A 218 3.92 19.13 -2.23
C CYS A 218 3.26 18.29 -3.32
N PRO A 219 3.06 16.98 -3.10
CA PRO A 219 2.40 16.11 -4.07
C PRO A 219 1.00 16.60 -4.43
N TYR A 220 0.62 16.38 -5.68
CA TYR A 220 -0.75 16.58 -6.17
C TYR A 220 -1.09 15.49 -7.20
N SER A 221 -2.38 15.26 -7.43
CA SER A 221 -2.91 14.08 -8.11
C SER A 221 -2.28 13.77 -9.48
N PHE A 222 -2.32 14.70 -10.44
CA PHE A 222 -1.70 14.52 -11.77
C PHE A 222 -0.16 14.61 -11.75
N GLY A 223 0.46 14.78 -10.57
CA GLY A 223 1.90 14.70 -10.36
C GLY A 223 2.40 13.29 -10.06
N ALA A 224 1.50 12.30 -9.88
CA ALA A 224 1.85 10.96 -9.40
C ALA A 224 2.83 10.18 -10.29
N LEU A 225 2.83 10.44 -11.60
CA LEU A 225 3.77 9.85 -12.57
C LEU A 225 4.80 10.86 -13.07
N TYR A 226 5.00 11.96 -12.35
CA TYR A 226 6.11 12.87 -12.61
C TYR A 226 7.41 12.26 -12.09
N ASN A 227 8.02 11.39 -12.90
CA ASN A 227 9.26 10.73 -12.57
C ASN A 227 10.21 10.69 -13.79
N HIS A 228 11.45 10.27 -13.55
CA HIS A 228 12.39 10.05 -14.64
C HIS A 228 11.94 8.81 -15.47
N PRO A 229 12.05 8.78 -16.82
CA PRO A 229 11.54 7.64 -17.60
C PRO A 229 12.08 6.27 -17.18
N LEU A 230 13.36 6.20 -16.80
CA LEU A 230 13.97 4.98 -16.27
C LEU A 230 13.35 4.55 -14.93
N GLU A 231 12.96 5.50 -14.08
CA GLU A 231 12.30 5.20 -12.81
C GLU A 231 10.92 4.60 -13.05
N GLY A 232 10.08 5.24 -13.85
CA GLY A 232 8.75 4.68 -14.13
C GLY A 232 8.79 3.42 -15.00
N PHE A 233 9.87 3.18 -15.76
CA PHE A 233 10.11 1.86 -16.35
C PHE A 233 10.38 0.79 -15.27
N ILE A 234 11.31 1.06 -14.34
CA ILE A 234 11.71 0.10 -13.31
C ILE A 234 10.60 -0.13 -12.29
N LEU A 235 10.01 0.92 -11.72
CA LEU A 235 9.00 0.82 -10.67
C LEU A 235 7.63 0.42 -11.21
N ASP A 236 7.15 1.12 -12.24
CA ASP A 236 5.77 0.98 -12.68
C ASP A 236 5.64 -0.17 -13.67
N THR A 237 6.38 -0.12 -14.78
CA THR A 237 6.19 -1.06 -15.89
C THR A 237 6.70 -2.45 -15.53
N LEU A 238 7.96 -2.56 -15.11
CA LEU A 238 8.57 -3.84 -14.80
C LEU A 238 7.96 -4.45 -13.53
N GLY A 239 7.63 -3.62 -12.53
CA GLY A 239 6.91 -4.05 -11.34
C GLY A 239 5.54 -4.65 -11.67
N ALA A 240 4.74 -3.97 -12.51
CA ALA A 240 3.43 -4.46 -12.95
C ALA A 240 3.53 -5.77 -13.76
N VAL A 241 4.50 -5.88 -14.67
CA VAL A 241 4.74 -7.10 -15.45
C VAL A 241 5.11 -8.28 -14.54
N ILE A 242 6.03 -8.08 -13.59
CA ILE A 242 6.43 -9.13 -12.65
C ILE A 242 5.25 -9.56 -11.78
N ALA A 243 4.47 -8.62 -11.25
CA ALA A 243 3.28 -8.91 -10.46
C ALA A 243 2.24 -9.71 -11.25
N HIS A 244 1.99 -9.35 -12.51
CA HIS A 244 1.07 -10.07 -13.41
C HIS A 244 1.55 -11.50 -13.68
N LEU A 245 2.82 -11.68 -14.05
CA LEU A 245 3.39 -12.99 -14.38
C LEU A 245 3.37 -13.94 -13.16
N VAL A 246 3.87 -13.47 -12.02
CA VAL A 246 4.06 -14.31 -10.82
C VAL A 246 2.74 -14.64 -10.13
N SER A 247 1.68 -13.87 -10.38
CA SER A 247 0.33 -14.16 -9.88
C SER A 247 -0.47 -15.11 -10.75
N GLY A 248 -0.01 -15.39 -11.99
CA GLY A 248 -0.76 -16.23 -12.93
C GLY A 248 -2.14 -15.67 -13.25
N MET A 249 -2.31 -14.35 -13.11
CA MET A 249 -3.55 -13.67 -13.46
C MET A 249 -3.75 -13.72 -14.97
N SER A 250 -5.01 -13.80 -15.40
CA SER A 250 -5.39 -13.56 -16.78
C SER A 250 -5.23 -12.08 -17.15
N VAL A 251 -5.18 -11.79 -18.45
CA VAL A 251 -5.14 -10.40 -18.95
C VAL A 251 -6.29 -9.56 -18.42
N ARG A 252 -7.49 -10.13 -18.29
CA ARG A 252 -8.65 -9.42 -17.73
C ARG A 252 -8.49 -9.07 -16.25
N GLN A 253 -7.86 -9.96 -15.48
CA GLN A 253 -7.52 -9.69 -14.09
C GLN A 253 -6.41 -8.63 -14.01
N ALA A 254 -5.43 -8.66 -14.93
CA ALA A 254 -4.42 -7.63 -15.05
C ALA A 254 -5.01 -6.25 -15.38
N THR A 255 -6.05 -6.18 -16.22
CA THR A 255 -6.80 -4.94 -16.49
C THR A 255 -7.27 -4.28 -15.19
N VAL A 256 -7.85 -5.08 -14.29
CA VAL A 256 -8.35 -4.61 -12.99
C VAL A 256 -7.19 -4.22 -12.06
N LEU A 257 -6.15 -5.06 -11.97
CA LEU A 257 -4.97 -4.78 -11.17
C LEU A 257 -4.31 -3.46 -11.59
N PHE A 258 -4.06 -3.26 -12.88
CA PHE A 258 -3.40 -2.06 -13.40
C PHE A 258 -4.27 -0.83 -13.20
N GLY A 259 -5.59 -0.92 -13.46
CA GLY A 259 -6.52 0.17 -13.19
C GLY A 259 -6.54 0.60 -11.72
N ILE A 260 -6.68 -0.37 -10.80
CA ILE A 260 -6.70 -0.09 -9.35
C ILE A 260 -5.35 0.44 -8.88
N SER A 261 -4.23 -0.19 -9.26
CA SER A 261 -2.89 0.26 -8.88
C SER A 261 -2.63 1.70 -9.35
N THR A 262 -2.99 2.04 -10.59
CA THR A 262 -2.83 3.39 -11.11
C THR A 262 -3.72 4.41 -10.39
N ALA A 263 -5.00 4.08 -10.17
CA ALA A 263 -5.90 4.93 -9.40
C ALA A 263 -5.35 5.18 -7.98
N LYS A 264 -4.84 4.13 -7.35
CA LYS A 264 -4.24 4.17 -6.01
C LYS A 264 -2.99 5.03 -5.97
N THR A 265 -2.09 4.90 -6.94
CA THR A 265 -0.90 5.77 -7.05
C THR A 265 -1.29 7.24 -7.18
N VAL A 266 -2.34 7.57 -7.93
CA VAL A 266 -2.85 8.95 -8.03
C VAL A 266 -3.45 9.43 -6.70
N ASP A 267 -4.23 8.60 -6.02
CA ASP A 267 -4.77 8.89 -4.68
C ASP A 267 -3.66 9.14 -3.66
N ASP A 268 -2.58 8.35 -3.67
CA ASP A 268 -1.42 8.53 -2.79
C ASP A 268 -0.71 9.88 -2.97
N HIS A 269 -0.95 10.56 -4.10
CA HIS A 269 -0.40 11.88 -4.39
C HIS A 269 -1.45 12.98 -4.34
N CYS A 270 -2.72 12.69 -4.01
CA CYS A 270 -3.81 13.64 -4.23
C CYS A 270 -3.74 14.91 -3.38
N GLY A 271 -2.90 14.95 -2.34
CA GLY A 271 -2.76 16.11 -1.45
C GLY A 271 -3.91 16.28 -0.45
N LEU A 272 -4.84 15.32 -0.39
CA LEU A 272 -6.03 15.34 0.47
C LEU A 272 -6.13 14.06 1.31
N ALA A 273 -6.30 14.20 2.62
CA ALA A 273 -6.54 13.08 3.54
C ALA A 273 -8.05 12.92 3.84
N LEU A 274 -8.81 12.47 2.84
CA LEU A 274 -10.28 12.46 2.91
C LEU A 274 -10.81 11.29 3.77
N PRO A 275 -11.74 11.54 4.71
CA PRO A 275 -12.24 10.51 5.62
C PRO A 275 -13.27 9.56 4.98
N PHE A 276 -13.58 9.74 3.70
CA PHE A 276 -14.50 8.88 2.94
C PHE A 276 -13.83 8.25 1.72
N ASP A 277 -12.52 8.43 1.56
CA ASP A 277 -11.79 7.81 0.45
C ASP A 277 -11.59 6.31 0.71
N PRO A 278 -12.14 5.43 -0.13
CA PRO A 278 -12.04 3.99 0.08
C PRO A 278 -10.58 3.48 0.05
N PHE A 279 -9.71 4.07 -0.76
CA PHE A 279 -8.31 3.65 -0.83
C PHE A 279 -7.56 3.99 0.44
N GLN A 280 -7.79 5.18 1.00
CA GLN A 280 -7.13 5.61 2.23
C GLN A 280 -7.58 4.83 3.47
N HIS A 281 -8.77 4.20 3.41
CA HIS A 281 -9.26 3.27 4.45
C HIS A 281 -8.78 1.84 4.27
N LEU A 282 -8.71 1.37 3.02
CA LEU A 282 -8.33 -0.02 2.72
C LEU A 282 -6.83 -0.25 2.84
N PHE A 283 -6.03 0.78 2.58
CA PHE A 283 -4.59 0.66 2.43
C PHE A 283 -3.83 1.57 3.39
N GLY A 284 -2.76 1.03 3.99
CA GLY A 284 -1.95 1.77 4.96
C GLY A 284 -1.05 2.83 4.32
N ASN A 285 -0.68 2.65 3.05
CA ASN A 285 -0.07 3.71 2.26
C ASN A 285 -1.21 4.61 1.77
N ASN A 286 -1.18 5.90 2.07
CA ASN A 286 -2.19 6.88 1.68
C ASN A 286 -1.54 8.24 1.46
N ALA A 287 -2.33 9.23 1.03
CA ALA A 287 -1.85 10.58 0.75
C ALA A 287 -1.00 11.18 1.87
N ALA A 288 -1.44 11.09 3.12
CA ALA A 288 -0.70 11.63 4.27
C ALA A 288 0.60 10.85 4.53
N TYR A 289 0.59 9.53 4.36
CA TYR A 289 1.78 8.68 4.57
C TYR A 289 2.86 8.98 3.52
N HIS A 290 2.46 9.13 2.25
CA HIS A 290 3.36 9.45 1.15
C HIS A 290 3.81 10.91 1.18
N ASP A 291 2.97 11.85 1.62
CA ASP A 291 3.37 13.25 1.78
C ASP A 291 4.57 13.42 2.72
N ILE A 292 4.59 12.68 3.84
CA ILE A 292 5.72 12.68 4.79
C ILE A 292 7.03 12.35 4.08
N HIS A 293 7.01 11.43 3.12
CA HIS A 293 8.18 11.02 2.36
C HIS A 293 8.76 12.15 1.50
N HIS A 294 7.91 12.99 0.91
CA HIS A 294 8.33 14.16 0.11
C HIS A 294 8.92 15.29 0.97
N GLN A 295 8.63 15.30 2.26
CA GLN A 295 9.21 16.29 3.18
C GLN A 295 10.72 16.06 3.39
N GLN A 296 11.50 17.14 3.55
CA GLN A 296 12.95 17.05 3.75
C GLN A 296 13.36 16.14 4.91
N PHE A 297 12.58 16.12 5.99
CA PHE A 297 12.85 15.28 7.17
C PHE A 297 12.42 13.82 6.98
N GLY A 298 11.54 13.53 6.02
CA GLY A 298 10.98 12.22 5.74
C GLY A 298 11.52 11.55 4.48
N ILE A 299 12.42 12.20 3.74
CA ILE A 299 13.05 11.71 2.49
C ILE A 299 13.79 10.36 2.59
N LYS A 300 13.95 9.79 3.79
CA LYS A 300 14.50 8.42 3.97
C LYS A 300 13.56 7.52 4.76
N LYS A 301 12.27 7.82 4.70
CA LYS A 301 11.17 7.15 5.40
C LYS A 301 10.02 6.92 4.44
N ASN A 302 9.11 6.01 4.79
CA ASN A 302 7.86 5.75 4.08
C ASN A 302 8.06 5.44 2.58
N PHE A 303 8.88 4.43 2.27
CA PHE A 303 9.15 4.04 0.87
C PHE A 303 8.06 3.15 0.26
N SER A 304 7.14 2.62 1.06
CA SER A 304 6.13 1.68 0.60
C SER A 304 5.17 2.32 -0.40
N GLN A 305 4.90 1.60 -1.48
CA GLN A 305 3.92 1.96 -2.50
C GLN A 305 3.58 0.70 -3.33
N PRO A 306 2.36 0.58 -3.89
CA PRO A 306 1.23 1.49 -3.69
C PRO A 306 0.26 1.07 -2.56
N TYR A 307 0.32 -0.16 -2.02
CA TYR A 307 -0.73 -0.69 -1.14
C TYR A 307 -0.38 -0.67 0.35
N PHE A 308 0.56 -1.50 0.79
CA PHE A 308 0.76 -1.84 2.20
C PHE A 308 2.09 -1.30 2.75
N VAL A 309 2.10 -0.85 4.00
CA VAL A 309 3.29 -0.26 4.66
C VAL A 309 4.21 -1.29 5.35
N HIS A 310 3.94 -2.57 5.17
CA HIS A 310 4.60 -3.66 5.89
C HIS A 310 6.12 -3.66 5.72
N TRP A 311 6.65 -3.34 4.54
CA TRP A 311 8.10 -3.26 4.34
C TRP A 311 8.75 -2.11 5.11
N ASP A 312 8.09 -0.95 5.21
CA ASP A 312 8.59 0.13 6.05
C ASP A 312 8.62 -0.25 7.54
N VAL A 313 7.64 -1.02 7.99
CA VAL A 313 7.60 -1.55 9.36
C VAL A 313 8.75 -2.54 9.58
N LEU A 314 8.88 -3.54 8.70
CA LEU A 314 9.89 -4.61 8.81
C LEU A 314 11.32 -4.06 8.73
N MET A 315 11.54 -3.02 7.94
CA MET A 315 12.86 -2.44 7.68
C MET A 315 13.18 -1.21 8.53
N GLY A 316 12.29 -0.80 9.44
CA GLY A 316 12.48 0.35 10.33
C GLY A 316 12.51 1.71 9.62
N THR A 317 11.86 1.82 8.46
CA THR A 317 11.78 3.05 7.65
C THR A 317 10.41 3.74 7.75
N ARG A 318 9.49 3.24 8.57
CA ARG A 318 8.23 3.92 8.87
C ARG A 318 8.43 5.21 9.66
N MET A 319 7.63 6.22 9.34
CA MET A 319 7.38 7.44 10.10
C MET A 319 5.87 7.72 10.08
N THR A 320 5.28 7.79 11.26
CA THR A 320 3.86 8.09 11.45
C THR A 320 3.57 9.58 11.32
N SER A 321 2.29 9.93 11.10
CA SER A 321 1.86 11.33 11.05
C SER A 321 2.12 12.08 12.37
N GLU A 322 2.01 11.39 13.51
CA GLU A 322 2.33 11.95 14.83
C GLU A 322 3.83 12.29 14.95
N GLU A 323 4.71 11.35 14.58
CA GLU A 323 6.17 11.57 14.59
C GLU A 323 6.58 12.67 13.61
N ALA A 324 5.95 12.72 12.43
CA ALA A 324 6.16 13.77 11.45
C ALA A 324 5.75 15.14 12.01
N GLN A 325 4.62 15.22 12.71
CA GLN A 325 4.15 16.46 13.34
C GLN A 325 5.12 16.95 14.41
N LEU A 326 5.56 16.09 15.32
CA LEU A 326 6.56 16.43 16.34
C LEU A 326 7.86 16.96 15.71
N ARG A 327 8.25 16.40 14.56
CA ARG A 327 9.44 16.84 13.83
C ARG A 327 9.24 18.19 13.15
N ARG A 328 8.05 18.47 12.61
CA ARG A 328 7.67 19.79 12.09
C ARG A 328 7.66 20.85 13.20
N ASP A 329 7.09 20.53 14.35
CA ASP A 329 7.02 21.44 15.50
C ASP A 329 8.42 21.79 16.00
N LYS A 330 9.31 20.80 16.11
CA LYS A 330 10.71 21.01 16.49
C LYS A 330 11.46 21.91 15.50
N ILE A 331 11.33 21.64 14.19
CA ILE A 331 11.97 22.46 13.14
C ILE A 331 11.44 23.90 13.19
N SER A 332 10.16 24.09 13.49
CA SER A 332 9.53 25.41 13.60
C SER A 332 10.04 26.16 14.83
N ALA A 333 10.15 25.48 15.98
CA ALA A 333 10.71 26.03 17.22
C ALA A 333 12.18 26.44 17.06
N ASP A 334 13.00 25.64 16.39
CA ASP A 334 14.42 25.94 16.13
C ASP A 334 14.61 27.14 15.17
N ARG A 335 13.57 27.52 14.39
CA ARG A 335 13.58 28.69 13.50
C ARG A 335 13.12 29.97 14.17
N LEU A 336 12.43 29.90 15.31
CA LEU A 336 12.10 31.08 16.10
C LEU A 336 13.40 31.59 16.77
N PRO A 337 13.69 32.90 16.73
CA PRO A 337 14.83 33.44 17.45
C PRO A 337 14.72 33.06 18.93
N SER A 338 15.79 32.51 19.50
CA SER A 338 15.87 32.34 20.95
C SER A 338 15.61 33.70 21.59
N LEU A 339 14.48 33.83 22.30
CA LEU A 339 14.24 34.98 23.17
C LEU A 339 15.49 35.17 24.04
N PRO A 340 16.09 36.38 24.08
CA PRO A 340 17.28 36.59 24.87
C PRO A 340 16.96 36.24 26.32
N SER A 341 17.72 35.29 26.87
CA SER A 341 17.75 35.03 28.31
C SER A 341 17.92 36.36 29.03
N PRO A 342 17.17 36.64 30.11
CA PRO A 342 17.36 37.88 30.84
C PRO A 342 18.79 37.92 31.38
N THR A 343 19.63 38.71 30.72
CA THR A 343 20.95 39.08 31.22
C THR A 343 20.75 39.78 32.54
N SER A 344 21.23 39.17 33.62
CA SER A 344 21.33 39.79 34.93
C SER A 344 22.34 40.94 34.86
N SER A 345 21.85 42.13 34.55
CA SER A 345 22.57 43.38 34.77
C SER A 345 22.35 43.84 36.21
N SER A 346 23.38 43.72 37.05
CA SER A 346 23.53 44.63 38.19
C SER A 346 25.00 44.83 38.50
N SER A 347 25.53 45.96 38.03
CA SER A 347 26.81 46.51 38.45
C SER A 347 26.66 47.37 39.70
N ALA A 348 27.58 47.14 40.65
CA ALA A 348 28.22 48.08 41.56
C ALA A 348 27.57 48.45 42.93
N SER A 349 28.25 47.96 43.98
CA SER A 349 28.99 48.76 44.99
C SER A 349 28.42 48.96 46.41
N SER A 350 29.29 48.57 47.37
CA SER A 350 29.57 49.11 48.72
C SER A 350 28.84 48.54 49.96
N VAL A 351 29.68 48.16 50.93
CA VAL A 351 29.50 47.59 52.30
C VAL A 351 29.91 48.75 53.27
N PRO A 352 29.43 48.95 54.54
CA PRO A 352 29.55 47.96 55.63
C PRO A 352 28.61 47.97 56.86
N ALA A 353 28.63 46.82 57.55
CA ALA A 353 28.45 46.47 58.97
C ALA A 353 27.70 47.39 59.97
N SER A 354 26.73 46.82 60.72
CA SER A 354 26.78 46.50 62.17
C SER A 354 25.43 46.60 62.92
N LEU A 355 25.17 45.64 63.84
CA LEU A 355 24.34 45.65 65.08
C LEU A 355 22.86 46.13 65.00
N SER A 356 21.83 45.60 65.68
CA SER A 356 21.58 44.51 66.64
C SER A 356 20.06 44.52 67.00
N VAL A 357 19.54 43.39 67.55
CA VAL A 357 18.51 43.30 68.63
C VAL A 357 16.98 43.23 68.29
N LEU A 358 16.37 42.10 68.74
CA LEU A 358 14.98 41.77 69.20
C LEU A 358 13.82 41.75 68.17
N ASP A 359 12.76 40.91 68.26
CA ASP A 359 12.35 39.72 69.03
C ASP A 359 10.95 39.30 68.49
N SER A 360 10.48 38.10 68.86
CA SER A 360 9.12 37.50 68.78
C SER A 360 8.69 36.94 67.41
N SER A 361 8.13 35.73 67.28
CA SER A 361 7.73 34.66 68.21
C SER A 361 7.21 33.48 67.36
N GLU A 362 7.48 32.24 67.81
CA GLU A 362 6.59 31.05 67.74
C GLU A 362 6.18 30.54 66.32
N ASP A 363 6.17 29.26 65.96
CA ASP A 363 6.26 28.00 66.71
C ASP A 363 6.42 26.81 65.74
N SER A 364 6.92 25.69 66.26
CA SER A 364 6.74 24.28 65.84
C SER A 364 7.22 23.84 64.43
N ASP A 365 8.36 23.13 64.35
CA ASP A 365 8.53 21.65 64.48
C ASP A 365 8.34 20.91 63.14
N ALA A 366 9.43 20.41 62.54
CA ALA A 366 9.90 19.01 62.60
C ALA A 366 9.07 18.09 61.67
N ASP A 367 9.57 17.18 60.86
CA ASP A 367 10.81 16.41 60.79
C ASP A 367 10.81 15.81 59.35
N SER A 368 11.84 16.01 58.53
CA SER A 368 12.93 15.07 58.28
C SER A 368 12.61 13.76 57.50
N LYS A 369 13.46 13.58 56.48
CA LYS A 369 14.10 12.33 56.02
C LYS A 369 13.35 11.36 55.09
N ALA A 370 13.94 11.32 53.89
CA ALA A 370 14.66 10.17 53.34
C ALA A 370 13.92 9.24 52.36
N SER A 371 14.45 9.25 51.12
CA SER A 371 14.43 8.14 50.17
C SER A 371 14.95 6.84 50.79
N PRO A 372 14.61 5.68 50.21
CA PRO A 372 15.60 5.09 49.31
C PRO A 372 15.03 4.41 48.05
N LYS A 373 15.91 4.36 47.05
CA LYS A 373 15.89 3.48 45.88
C LYS A 373 15.72 2.01 46.29
N LEU A 374 14.98 1.23 45.51
CA LEU A 374 15.30 -0.19 45.32
C LEU A 374 15.12 -0.61 43.86
N LYS A 375 16.01 -1.53 43.47
CA LYS A 375 16.25 -2.13 42.17
C LYS A 375 15.28 -3.29 41.87
N THR A 376 15.09 -3.52 40.56
CA THR A 376 14.95 -4.82 39.85
C THR A 376 13.84 -5.80 40.23
N SER A 377 13.02 -6.13 39.23
CA SER A 377 13.01 -7.46 38.60
C SER A 377 12.73 -7.31 37.11
#